data_AF-A0AA38FDN6-F1
#
_entry.id   AF-A0AA38FDN6-F1
#
_cell.length_a   1.000
_cell.length_b   1.000
_cell.length_c   1.000
_cell.angle_alpha   90.00
_cell.angle_beta   90.00
_cell.angle_gamma   90.00
#
_symmetry.space_group_name_H-M   'P 1'
#
loop_
_entity.id
_entity.type
_entity.pdbx_description
1 polymer ?
#
loop_
_entity_poly.entity_id
_entity_poly.type
_entity_poly.pdbx_seq_one_letter_code
_entity_poly.pdbx_strand_id
1 'polypeptide(L)'
;MGVAVTMVQPTEALDLAVINSAEDSNGGRRFAYTSGDQIHLSAEYVENYGGDVKTEIRGDLYHEMTYVLQWNGQGNAPDGLIEGVADYVRLTAGLAPSHWVKPGGGDRWDQGYDVTAYFLQYCESISS
;
A
#
# COMPACT_ATOMS: atom_id res chain seq x y z
N MET A 1 -21.55 23.20 1.42
CA MET A 1 -21.31 22.28 2.55
C MET A 1 -20.03 21.53 2.25
N GLY A 2 -18.91 21.95 2.84
CA GLY A 2 -17.66 21.21 2.72
C GLY A 2 -17.68 20.08 3.71
N VAL A 3 -17.72 18.84 3.24
CA VAL A 3 -17.42 17.69 4.11
C VAL A 3 -15.92 17.74 4.31
N ALA A 4 -15.50 18.10 5.52
CA ALA A 4 -14.16 17.78 5.97
C ALA A 4 -14.11 16.25 6.04
N VAL A 5 -13.61 15.62 4.97
CA VAL A 5 -13.15 14.24 5.04
C VAL A 5 -11.96 14.28 5.97
N THR A 6 -12.15 13.90 7.22
CA THR A 6 -11.04 13.68 8.15
C THR A 6 -10.28 12.48 7.58
N MET A 7 -9.28 12.77 6.75
CA MET A 7 -8.52 11.77 5.99
C MET A 7 -7.69 10.84 6.88
N VAL A 8 -7.58 11.13 8.18
CA VAL A 8 -6.55 10.56 9.05
C VAL A 8 -7.21 9.93 10.27
N GLN A 9 -6.97 8.64 10.48
CA GLN A 9 -7.20 7.98 11.77
C GLN A 9 -6.45 8.80 12.84
N PRO A 10 -6.96 9.00 14.07
CA PRO A 10 -6.16 9.60 15.13
C PRO A 10 -4.94 8.70 15.38
N THR A 11 -3.81 9.04 14.78
CA THR A 11 -2.58 8.27 14.95
C THR A 11 -2.01 8.60 16.32
N GLU A 12 -1.90 7.60 17.20
CA GLU A 12 -0.86 7.62 18.22
C GLU A 12 0.52 7.60 17.52
N ALA A 13 1.62 7.58 18.28
CA ALA A 13 2.94 7.51 17.68
C ALA A 13 3.05 6.22 16.85
N LEU A 14 3.27 6.35 15.53
CA LEU A 14 3.53 5.22 14.63
C LEU A 14 4.66 4.35 15.19
N ASP A 15 4.42 3.05 15.30
CA ASP A 15 5.43 2.06 15.67
C ASP A 15 5.87 1.26 14.44
N LEU A 16 7.19 1.06 14.30
CA LEU A 16 7.77 0.22 13.25
C LEU A 16 8.52 -0.94 13.91
N ALA A 17 7.98 -2.14 13.80
CA ALA A 17 8.56 -3.36 14.34
C ALA A 17 9.22 -4.18 13.22
N VAL A 18 10.48 -4.58 13.42
CA VAL A 18 11.13 -5.60 12.60
C VAL A 18 10.98 -6.95 13.30
N ILE A 19 10.30 -7.90 12.66
CA ILE A 19 9.90 -9.18 13.27
C ILE A 19 10.49 -10.38 12.51
N ASN A 20 10.70 -11.49 13.22
CA ASN A 20 11.25 -12.72 12.64
C ASN A 20 10.20 -13.64 11.99
N SER A 21 9.03 -13.11 11.63
CA SER A 21 7.96 -13.87 10.96
C SER A 21 7.53 -13.16 9.68
N ALA A 22 7.34 -13.93 8.61
CA ALA A 22 6.54 -13.50 7.47
C ALA A 22 5.07 -13.84 7.77
N GLU A 23 4.13 -12.93 7.49
CA GLU A 23 2.72 -13.31 7.47
C GLU A 23 2.40 -14.00 6.14
N ASP A 24 1.81 -15.19 6.25
CA ASP A 24 1.27 -15.92 5.11
C ASP A 24 -0.18 -15.46 4.94
N SER A 25 -0.41 -14.57 3.97
CA SER A 25 -1.75 -14.11 3.63
C SER A 25 -2.28 -14.93 2.46
N ASN A 26 -3.60 -15.10 2.37
CA ASN A 26 -4.28 -15.88 1.32
C ASN A 26 -4.14 -15.33 -0.13
N GLY A 27 -3.19 -14.42 -0.37
CA GLY A 27 -2.82 -13.90 -1.70
C GLY A 27 -1.31 -13.87 -1.97
N GLY A 28 -0.47 -14.36 -1.05
CA GLY A 28 0.99 -14.32 -1.15
C GLY A 28 1.65 -13.97 0.19
N ARG A 29 2.96 -14.20 0.26
CA ARG A 29 3.80 -13.86 1.42
C ARG A 29 3.84 -12.33 1.53
N ARG A 30 3.26 -11.76 2.60
CA ARG A 30 3.30 -10.31 2.88
C ARG A 30 4.61 -9.99 3.61
N PHE A 31 5.38 -9.05 3.06
CA PHE A 31 6.71 -8.70 3.55
C PHE A 31 6.68 -7.66 4.66
N ALA A 32 5.65 -6.82 4.60
CA ALA A 32 5.21 -5.98 5.69
C ALA A 32 3.68 -6.07 5.83
N TYR A 33 3.16 -5.68 6.98
CA TYR A 33 1.72 -5.49 7.19
C TYR A 33 1.46 -4.42 8.24
N THR A 34 0.27 -3.84 8.18
CA THR A 34 -0.22 -2.84 9.13
C THR A 34 -1.26 -3.44 10.07
N SER A 35 -1.10 -3.17 11.36
CA SER A 35 -2.11 -3.47 12.38
C SER A 35 -2.30 -2.25 13.28
N GLY A 36 -3.44 -1.57 13.13
CA GLY A 36 -3.67 -0.30 13.80
C GLY A 36 -2.67 0.77 13.37
N ASP A 37 -1.87 1.24 14.33
CA ASP A 37 -0.79 2.22 14.17
C ASP A 37 0.60 1.58 14.09
N GLN A 38 0.68 0.26 13.90
CA GLN A 38 1.92 -0.49 13.83
C GLN A 38 2.19 -1.02 12.42
N ILE A 39 3.40 -0.81 11.93
CA ILE A 39 3.93 -1.46 10.74
C ILE A 39 4.88 -2.56 11.18
N HIS A 40 4.69 -3.77 10.66
CA HIS A 40 5.52 -4.93 10.94
C HIS A 40 6.28 -5.31 9.68
N LEU A 41 7.61 -5.35 9.74
CA LEU A 41 8.50 -5.70 8.62
C LEU A 41 9.23 -7.02 8.90
N SER A 42 9.20 -7.95 7.95
CA SER A 42 9.85 -9.27 8.10
C SER A 42 11.38 -9.21 7.94
N ALA A 43 12.12 -9.56 8.99
CA ALA A 43 13.58 -9.68 8.96
C ALA A 43 14.06 -10.77 7.99
N GLU A 44 13.34 -11.90 7.95
CA GLU A 44 13.64 -13.01 7.04
C GLU A 44 13.54 -12.56 5.58
N TYR A 45 12.55 -11.72 5.24
CA TYR A 45 12.42 -11.18 3.90
C TYR A 45 13.59 -10.26 3.54
N VAL A 46 13.94 -9.34 4.44
CA VAL A 46 15.07 -8.44 4.23
C VAL A 46 16.38 -9.19 4.00
N GLU A 47 16.60 -10.29 4.73
CA GLU A 47 17.79 -11.13 4.58
C GLU A 47 17.83 -11.84 3.23
N ASN A 48 16.69 -12.32 2.73
CA ASN A 48 16.61 -13.19 1.56
C ASN A 48 16.24 -12.47 0.25
N TYR A 49 16.03 -11.15 0.28
CA TYR A 49 15.64 -10.40 -0.92
C TYR A 49 16.79 -10.33 -1.95
N GLY A 50 16.59 -10.94 -3.12
CA GLY A 50 17.62 -11.04 -4.16
C GLY A 50 17.81 -9.78 -5.03
N GLY A 51 17.06 -8.71 -4.80
CA GLY A 51 17.08 -7.48 -5.60
C GLY A 51 17.59 -6.25 -4.85
N ASP A 52 17.17 -5.07 -5.30
CA ASP A 52 17.41 -3.82 -4.56
C ASP A 52 16.50 -3.73 -3.33
N VAL A 53 16.96 -4.34 -2.24
CA VAL A 53 16.25 -4.41 -0.96
C VAL A 53 15.91 -3.03 -0.39
N LYS A 54 16.69 -1.99 -0.69
CA LYS A 54 16.42 -0.64 -0.20
C LYS A 54 15.18 -0.05 -0.87
N THR A 55 15.07 -0.22 -2.18
CA THR A 55 13.91 0.25 -2.94
C THR A 55 12.67 -0.55 -2.56
N GLU A 56 12.81 -1.86 -2.35
CA GLU A 56 11.69 -2.71 -1.92
C GLU A 56 11.15 -2.31 -0.55
N ILE A 57 12.00 -2.24 0.47
CA ILE A 57 11.58 -1.84 1.83
C ILE A 57 10.95 -0.44 1.81
N ARG A 58 11.51 0.49 1.04
CA ARG A 58 10.91 1.83 0.91
C ARG A 58 9.52 1.76 0.31
N GLY A 59 9.31 0.92 -0.72
CA GLY A 59 8.02 0.74 -1.36
C GLY A 59 6.97 0.18 -0.39
N ASP A 60 7.34 -0.88 0.34
CA ASP A 60 6.46 -1.51 1.33
C ASP A 60 6.13 -0.56 2.48
N LEU A 61 7.10 0.21 2.98
CA LEU A 61 6.83 1.22 4.02
C LEU A 61 5.86 2.32 3.54
N TYR A 62 5.92 2.73 2.27
CA TYR A 62 4.97 3.71 1.73
C TYR A 62 3.56 3.11 1.60
N HIS A 63 3.47 1.84 1.19
CA HIS A 63 2.22 1.10 1.12
C HIS A 63 1.58 0.96 2.53
N GLU A 64 2.32 0.44 3.49
CA GLU A 64 1.84 0.23 4.87
C GLU A 64 1.58 1.53 5.62
N MET A 65 2.41 2.56 5.44
CA MET A 65 2.12 3.90 6.00
C MET A 65 0.77 4.43 5.50
N THR A 66 0.41 4.13 4.25
CA THR A 66 -0.87 4.54 3.71
C THR A 66 -2.02 3.85 4.43
N TYR A 67 -1.89 2.59 4.85
CA TYR A 67 -2.87 1.93 5.71
C TYR A 67 -3.10 2.63 7.05
N VAL A 68 -2.03 3.07 7.70
CA VAL A 68 -2.11 3.81 8.97
C VAL A 68 -2.84 5.15 8.77
N LEU A 69 -2.54 5.83 7.66
CA LEU A 69 -3.03 7.18 7.42
C LEU A 69 -4.44 7.21 6.81
N GLN A 70 -4.78 6.28 5.92
CA GLN A 70 -6.01 6.38 5.13
C GLN A 70 -7.27 6.06 5.95
N TRP A 71 -8.34 6.81 5.71
CA TRP A 71 -9.65 6.48 6.26
C TRP A 71 -10.32 5.37 5.45
N ASN A 72 -10.51 4.20 6.07
CA ASN A 72 -11.13 3.03 5.42
C ASN A 72 -12.67 3.06 5.36
N GLY A 73 -13.29 4.23 5.54
CA GLY A 73 -14.75 4.34 5.50
C GLY A 73 -15.47 3.64 6.66
N GLN A 74 -14.84 3.52 7.83
CA GLN A 74 -15.32 2.66 8.93
C GLN A 74 -15.48 1.20 8.50
N GLY A 75 -14.57 0.70 7.65
CA GLY A 75 -14.61 -0.66 7.10
C GLY A 75 -15.62 -0.86 5.96
N ASN A 76 -16.22 0.22 5.43
CA ASN A 76 -17.17 0.13 4.31
C ASN A 76 -16.56 0.47 2.95
N ALA A 77 -15.33 0.98 2.91
CA ALA A 77 -14.64 1.19 1.65
C ALA A 77 -14.32 -0.16 1.00
N PRO A 78 -14.39 -0.29 -0.34
CA PRO A 78 -13.99 -1.52 -1.03
C PRO A 78 -12.52 -1.86 -0.76
N ASP A 79 -12.22 -3.11 -0.41
CA ASP A 79 -10.84 -3.54 -0.10
C ASP A 79 -9.87 -3.24 -1.24
N GLY A 80 -10.29 -3.44 -2.50
CA GLY A 80 -9.47 -3.14 -3.67
C GLY A 80 -9.22 -1.64 -3.89
N LEU A 81 -10.04 -0.76 -3.34
CA LEU A 81 -9.74 0.68 -3.30
C LEU A 81 -8.71 0.98 -2.22
N ILE A 82 -8.85 0.39 -1.03
CA ILE A 82 -7.92 0.58 0.10
C ILE A 82 -6.50 0.08 -0.24
N GLU A 83 -6.39 -1.13 -0.77
CA GLU A 83 -5.11 -1.68 -1.28
C GLU A 83 -4.57 -0.81 -2.43
N GLY A 84 -5.46 -0.38 -3.32
CA GLY A 84 -5.11 0.44 -4.49
C GLY A 84 -4.57 1.84 -4.15
N VAL A 85 -5.10 2.48 -3.12
CA VAL A 85 -4.61 3.78 -2.63
C VAL A 85 -3.22 3.62 -2.02
N ALA A 86 -2.96 2.54 -1.29
CA ALA A 86 -1.64 2.21 -0.75
C ALA A 86 -0.60 2.06 -1.87
N ASP A 87 -0.93 1.31 -2.92
CA ASP A 87 -0.05 1.17 -4.08
C ASP A 87 0.03 2.43 -4.94
N TYR A 88 -1.00 3.28 -4.97
CA TYR A 88 -0.93 4.59 -5.63
C TYR A 88 0.11 5.51 -4.97
N VAL A 89 0.19 5.52 -3.64
CA VAL A 89 1.23 6.27 -2.91
C VAL A 89 2.63 5.71 -3.22
N ARG A 90 2.79 4.39 -3.26
CA ARG A 90 4.04 3.74 -3.69
C ARG A 90 4.41 4.10 -5.13
N LEU A 91 3.44 4.10 -6.04
CA LEU A 91 3.61 4.45 -7.46
C LEU A 91 4.08 5.89 -7.63
N THR A 92 3.41 6.83 -6.99
CA THR A 92 3.72 8.28 -7.07
C THR A 92 5.06 8.63 -6.45
N ALA A 93 5.54 7.82 -5.48
CA ALA A 93 6.90 7.91 -4.94
C ALA A 93 7.99 7.35 -5.87
N GLY A 94 7.63 6.79 -7.02
CA GLY A 94 8.57 6.18 -7.98
C GLY A 94 9.10 4.82 -7.51
N LEU A 95 8.35 4.09 -6.69
CA LEU A 95 8.76 2.84 -6.06
C LEU A 95 7.96 1.62 -6.58
N ALA A 96 7.38 1.74 -7.77
CA ALA A 96 6.65 0.65 -8.43
C ALA A 96 7.61 -0.53 -8.75
N PRO A 97 7.33 -1.75 -8.26
CA PRO A 97 8.02 -2.97 -8.65
C PRO A 97 7.96 -3.24 -10.16
N SER A 98 9.01 -3.86 -10.68
CA SER A 98 9.11 -4.21 -12.10
C SER A 98 8.13 -5.28 -12.57
N HIS A 99 7.52 -6.03 -11.64
CA HIS A 99 6.58 -7.10 -11.92
C HIS A 99 5.12 -6.64 -11.96
N TRP A 100 4.83 -5.38 -11.61
CA TRP A 100 3.49 -4.82 -11.73
C TRP A 100 2.98 -4.91 -13.17
N VAL A 101 1.67 -5.06 -13.32
CA VAL A 101 1.02 -4.99 -14.62
C VAL A 101 1.29 -3.64 -15.27
N LYS A 102 1.16 -3.60 -16.59
CA LYS A 102 1.25 -2.32 -17.32
C LYS A 102 -0.01 -1.48 -17.06
N PRO A 103 0.09 -0.14 -17.15
CA PRO A 103 -1.09 0.73 -17.10
C PRO A 103 -2.19 0.25 -18.07
N GLY A 104 -3.43 0.16 -17.58
CA GLY A 104 -4.57 -0.37 -18.33
C GLY A 104 -4.67 -1.91 -18.35
N GLY A 105 -3.80 -2.62 -17.63
CA GLY A 105 -3.96 -4.04 -17.33
C GLY A 105 -5.00 -4.30 -16.23
N GLY A 106 -5.24 -5.58 -15.93
CA GLY A 106 -6.25 -6.02 -14.97
C GLY A 106 -7.65 -6.15 -15.57
N ASP A 107 -8.59 -6.66 -14.76
CA ASP A 107 -9.96 -6.93 -15.20
C ASP A 107 -10.94 -5.81 -14.83
N ARG A 108 -10.68 -5.12 -13.71
CA ARG A 108 -11.54 -4.06 -13.16
C ARG A 108 -10.69 -2.99 -12.47
N TRP A 109 -11.16 -1.74 -12.52
CA TRP A 109 -10.43 -0.59 -11.99
C TRP A 109 -10.19 -0.66 -10.47
N ASP A 110 -11.03 -1.40 -9.72
CA ASP A 110 -10.99 -1.57 -8.26
C ASP A 110 -10.50 -2.96 -7.84
N GLN A 111 -9.65 -3.59 -8.67
CA GLN A 111 -9.12 -4.92 -8.38
C GLN A 111 -8.22 -4.96 -7.14
N GLY A 112 -7.66 -3.81 -6.75
CA GLY A 112 -6.60 -3.73 -5.77
C GLY A 112 -5.27 -3.41 -6.42
N TYR A 113 -4.29 -3.19 -5.55
CA TYR A 113 -2.88 -3.16 -5.89
C TYR A 113 -2.54 -2.21 -7.06
N ASP A 114 -1.61 -2.63 -7.91
CA ASP A 114 -1.10 -1.94 -9.09
C ASP A 114 -2.18 -1.56 -10.11
N VAL A 115 -3.19 -2.41 -10.33
CA VAL A 115 -4.31 -2.13 -11.24
C VAL A 115 -5.06 -0.87 -10.79
N THR A 116 -5.50 -0.83 -9.54
CA THR A 116 -6.19 0.35 -9.00
C THR A 116 -5.25 1.55 -8.94
N ALA A 117 -3.98 1.36 -8.58
CA ALA A 117 -2.99 2.43 -8.50
C ALA A 117 -2.80 3.14 -9.86
N TYR A 118 -2.65 2.39 -10.95
CA TYR A 118 -2.54 2.99 -12.29
C TYR A 118 -3.84 3.65 -12.75
N PHE A 119 -5.00 3.12 -12.37
CA PHE A 119 -6.27 3.79 -12.64
C PHE A 119 -6.36 5.15 -11.93
N LEU A 120 -5.97 5.23 -10.64
CA LEU A 120 -5.93 6.49 -9.90
C LEU A 120 -4.93 7.49 -10.50
N GLN A 121 -3.75 7.02 -10.92
CA GLN A 121 -2.78 7.85 -11.66
C GLN A 121 -3.35 8.40 -12.97
N TYR A 122 -4.10 7.58 -13.71
CA TYR A 122 -4.77 8.04 -14.92
C TYR A 122 -5.80 9.13 -14.60
N CYS A 123 -6.64 8.94 -13.58
CA CYS A 123 -7.62 9.94 -13.13
C CYS A 123 -6.96 11.28 -12.76
N GLU A 124 -5.80 11.26 -12.09
CA GLU A 124 -5.03 12.47 -11.79
C GLU A 124 -4.55 13.16 -13.07
N SER A 125 -4.02 12.41 -14.04
CA SER A 125 -3.45 12.96 -15.28
C SER A 125 -4.46 13.67 -16.20
N ILE A 126 -5.75 13.36 -16.07
CA ILE A 126 -6.84 14.00 -16.83
C ILE A 126 -7.53 15.11 -16.04
N SER A 127 -7.16 15.29 -14.77
CA SER A 127 -7.71 16.32 -13.88
C SER A 127 -6.88 17.60 -13.88
N SER A 128 -5.66 17.56 -14.44
CA SER A 128 -4.70 18.67 -14.58
C SER A 128 -4.73 19.31 -15.96
#